data_AF-A0A3P7IUU1-F1
#
_entry.id   AF-A0A3P7IUU1-F1
#
_cell.length_a   1.000
_cell.length_b   1.000
_cell.length_c   1.000
_cell.angle_alpha   90.00
_cell.angle_beta   90.00
_cell.angle_gamma   90.00
#
_symmetry.space_group_name_H-M   'P 1'
#
loop_
_entity.id
_entity.type
_entity.pdbx_description
1 polymer ?
#
loop_
_entity_poly.entity_id
_entity_poly.type
_entity_poly.pdbx_seq_one_letter_code
_entity_poly.pdbx_strand_id
1 'polypeptide(L)' 'MYSNFHQSGLCHRNLVALIGVVLDDTNIYMVTEYMANGNLVDLLRSRGRHQLDKMQLIQFAM' A
#
# COMPACT_ATOMS: atom_id res chain seq x y z
N MET A 1 7.40 -22.40 -6.15
CA MET A 1 6.73 -23.03 -4.98
C MET A 1 5.94 -21.93 -4.27
N TYR A 2 4.61 -22.03 -4.14
CA TYR A 2 3.79 -21.02 -3.46
C TYR A 2 3.98 -21.16 -1.94
N SER A 3 4.97 -20.48 -1.38
CA SER A 3 5.10 -20.38 0.06
C SER A 3 4.02 -19.43 0.58
N ASN A 4 3.04 -19.96 1.32
CA ASN A 4 2.11 -19.16 2.12
C ASN A 4 2.91 -18.42 3.18
N PHE A 5 3.41 -17.23 2.84
CA PHE A 5 4.14 -16.37 3.73
C PHE A 5 3.14 -15.71 4.68
N HIS A 6 2.94 -16.28 5.86
CA HIS A 6 2.33 -15.53 6.96
C HIS A 6 3.31 -14.44 7.37
N GLN A 7 3.04 -13.20 6.94
CA GLN A 7 3.79 -12.01 7.35
C GLN A 7 3.56 -11.79 8.85
N SER A 8 4.34 -12.46 9.70
CA SER A 8 4.10 -12.52 11.15
C SER A 8 4.61 -11.29 11.94
N GLY A 9 5.07 -10.23 11.26
CA GLY A 9 5.71 -9.08 11.93
C GLY A 9 5.27 -7.67 11.49
N LEU A 10 4.60 -7.50 10.34
CA LEU A 10 4.25 -6.18 9.78
C LEU A 10 2.75 -6.07 9.46
N CYS A 11 1.91 -6.33 10.46
CA CYS A 11 0.45 -6.22 10.33
C CYS A 11 -0.04 -4.91 10.96
N HIS A 12 -0.17 -3.85 10.15
CA HIS A 12 -0.74 -2.57 10.60
C HIS A 12 -1.66 -1.99 9.53
N ARG A 13 -2.75 -1.32 9.94
CA ARG A 13 -3.78 -0.81 9.03
C ARG A 13 -3.31 0.25 8.02
N ASN A 14 -2.17 0.91 8.29
CA ASN A 14 -1.57 1.93 7.42
C ASN A 14 -0.37 1.39 6.62
N LEU A 15 -0.07 0.10 6.72
CA LEU A 15 0.94 -0.57 5.91
C LEU A 15 0.24 -1.41 4.85
N VAL A 16 0.76 -1.37 3.62
CA VAL A 16 0.27 -2.21 2.54
C VAL A 16 0.59 -3.67 2.88
N ALA A 17 -0.44 -4.50 2.98
CA ALA A 17 -0.32 -5.91 3.32
C ALA A 17 0.35 -6.70 2.19
N LEU A 18 1.34 -7.53 2.53
CA LEU A 18 1.80 -8.60 1.65
C LEU A 18 0.85 -9.79 1.78
N ILE A 19 0.20 -10.14 0.69
CA ILE A 19 -0.72 -11.28 0.60
C ILE A 19 0.08 -12.57 0.35
N GLY A 20 1.15 -12.49 -0.45
CA GLY A 20 2.00 -13.66 -0.72
C GLY A 20 3.22 -13.34 -1.55
N VAL A 21 4.08 -14.35 -1.71
CA VAL A 21 5.29 -14.28 -2.53
C VAL A 21 5.29 -15.46 -3.50
N VAL A 22 5.64 -15.21 -4.75
CA VAL A 22 5.91 -16.27 -5.73
C VAL A 22 7.41 -16.27 -6.00
N LEU A 23 8.04 -17.40 -5.74
CA LEU A 23 9.46 -17.63 -6.01
C LEU A 23 9.58 -18.53 -7.24
N ASP A 24 10.31 -18.03 -8.24
CA ASP A 24 10.91 -18.82 -9.31
C ASP A 24 12.45 -18.82 -9.15
N ASP A 25 13.16 -19.62 -9.94
CA ASP A 25 14.62 -19.79 -9.80
C ASP A 25 15.43 -18.50 -10.03
N THR A 26 14.81 -17.47 -10.62
CA THR A 26 15.45 -16.24 -11.07
C THR A 26 14.77 -14.95 -10.60
N ASN A 27 13.48 -15.00 -10.26
CA ASN A 27 12.64 -13.86 -9.94
C ASN A 27 11.85 -14.09 -8.66
N ILE A 28 11.52 -12.96 -8.03
CA ILE A 28 10.70 -12.88 -6.84
C ILE A 28 9.54 -11.95 -7.16
N TYR A 29 8.31 -12.45 -7.04
CA TYR A 29 7.10 -11.65 -7.17
C TYR A 29 6.46 -11.44 -5.80
N MET A 30 6.07 -10.20 -5.52
CA MET A 30 5.31 -9.85 -4.32
C MET A 30 3.87 -9.56 -4.71
N VAL A 31 2.93 -10.26 -4.09
CA VAL A 31 1.51 -10.01 -4.22
C VAL A 31 1.07 -9.19 -3.02
N THR A 32 0.71 -7.93 -3.24
CA THR A 32 0.21 -7.02 -2.20
C THR A 32 -1.24 -6.65 -2.46
N GLU A 33 -1.90 -6.08 -1.47
CA GLU A 33 -3.21 -5.44 -1.71
C GLU A 33 -3.08 -4.28 -2.71
N TYR A 34 -4.18 -4.01 -3.42
CA TYR A 34 -4.23 -2.96 -4.43
C TYR A 34 -4.69 -1.62 -3.84
N MET A 35 -3.86 -0.59 -3.99
CA MET A 35 -4.16 0.78 -3.57
C MET A 35 -4.78 1.57 -4.72
N ALA A 36 -6.11 1.56 -4.82
CA ALA A 36 -6.86 2.13 -5.95
C ALA A 36 -6.64 3.64 -6.20
N ASN A 37 -6.23 4.39 -5.17
CA ASN A 37 -5.96 5.83 -5.28
C ASN A 37 -4.51 6.16 -5.64
N GLY A 38 -3.66 5.16 -5.86
CA GLY A 38 -2.25 5.35 -6.18
C GLY A 38 -1.44 5.92 -5.01
N ASN A 39 -0.37 6.67 -5.32
CA ASN A 39 0.49 7.25 -4.30
C ASN A 39 -0.05 8.60 -3.79
N LEU A 40 0.30 8.93 -2.54
CA LEU A 40 -0.19 10.12 -1.85
C LEU A 40 0.28 11.43 -2.53
N VAL A 41 1.49 11.46 -3.09
CA VAL A 41 2.03 12.67 -3.72
C VAL A 41 1.20 13.08 -4.94
N ASP A 42 0.83 12.13 -5.80
CA ASP A 42 0.01 12.40 -6.97
C ASP A 42 -1.43 12.76 -6.59
N LEU A 43 -1.99 12.11 -5.56
CA LEU A 43 -3.29 12.47 -4.99
C LEU A 43 -3.31 13.93 -4.54
N LEU A 44 -2.30 14.35 -3.77
CA LEU A 44 -2.18 15.71 -3.24
C LEU A 44 -1.99 16.75 -4.34
N ARG A 45 -1.20 16.45 -5.38
CA ARG A 45 -0.95 17.38 -6.49
C ARG A 45 -2.15 17.55 -7.42
N SER A 46 -2.84 16.45 -7.74
CA SER A 46 -3.92 16.45 -8.74
C SER A 46 -5.28 16.82 -8.16
N ARG A 47 -5.59 16.38 -6.93
CA ARG A 47 -6.92 16.51 -6.31
C ARG A 47 -6.92 17.36 -5.04
N GLY A 48 -5.75 17.54 -4.42
CA GLY A 48 -5.66 18.17 -3.10
C GLY A 48 -6.11 19.62 -3.00
N ARG A 49 -6.05 20.39 -4.09
CA ARG A 49 -6.46 21.81 -4.06
C ARG A 49 -7.98 22.05 -4.17
N HIS A 50 -8.75 21.05 -4.60
CA HIS A 50 -10.19 21.22 -4.84
C HIS A 50 -11.07 20.16 -4.19
N GLN A 51 -10.52 19.01 -3.80
CA GLN A 51 -11.30 17.86 -3.32
C GLN A 51 -10.93 17.39 -1.91
N LEU A 52 -9.89 17.95 -1.29
CA LEU A 52 -9.45 17.55 0.05
C LEU A 52 -9.59 18.71 1.04
N ASP A 53 -10.25 18.46 2.17
CA ASP A 53 -10.30 19.41 3.28
C ASP A 53 -9.07 19.30 4.21
N LYS A 54 -8.93 20.24 5.13
CA LYS A 54 -7.81 20.26 6.09
C LYS A 54 -7.80 19.05 7.03
N MET A 55 -8.97 18.52 7.39
CA MET A 55 -9.06 17.40 8.31
C MET A 55 -8.55 16.11 7.65
N GLN A 56 -8.87 15.89 6.38
CA GLN A 56 -8.34 14.79 5.58
C GLN A 56 -6.82 14.86 5.46
N LEU A 57 -6.25 16.06 5.28
CA LEU A 57 -4.79 16.25 5.27
C LEU A 57 -4.14 15.87 6.60
N ILE A 58 -4.77 16.21 7.73
CA ILE A 58 -4.29 15.81 9.06
C ILE A 58 -4.39 14.29 9.22
N GLN A 59 -5.46 13.65 8.72
CA GLN A 59 -5.63 12.19 8.77
C GLN A 59 -4.56 11.43 7.99
N PHE A 60 -4.00 11.97 6.91
CA PHE A 60 -2.90 11.31 6.20
C PHE A 60 -1.56 11.37 6.96
N ALA A 61 -1.41 12.31 7.89
CA ALA A 61 -0.20 12.50 8.67
C ALA A 61 -0.18 11.69 9.99
N MET A 62 -1.32 11.13 10.38
CA MET A 62 -1.51 10.33 11.60
C MET A 62 -1.51 8.84 11.30
#